data_AF-A0A135V6D0-F1
#
_entry.id   AF-A0A135V6D0-F1
#
_cell.length_a   1.000
_cell.length_b   1.000
_cell.length_c   1.000
_cell.angle_alpha   90.00
_cell.angle_beta   90.00
_cell.angle_gamma   90.00
#
_symmetry.space_group_name_H-M   'P 1'
#
loop_
_entity.id
_entity.type
_entity.pdbx_description
1 polymer ?
#
loop_
_entity_poly.entity_id
_entity_poly.type
_entity_poly.pdbx_seq_one_letter_code
_entity_poly.pdbx_strand_id
1 'polypeptide(L)'
;MANLTAAFHVAAHKYKEEQPGLLVVVNNEIHLLIHVKMTHVSTLNTSKSPNLAPIGQVGSDGVKFLQEPKWTYDSEFDRKALLIFPYVDILISYCGADETLIDFLVGSGAKGIVLEWFPPGLRTPQQIKGLVIAISKNVIVIQAASADGEVINSADHQKLDIIAAGFLTSKWARILLGFYLANIFAKEDIAAIVKKFQ
;
A
#
# COMPACT_ATOMS: atom_id res chain seq x y z
N MET A 1 0.31 -26.01 13.82
CA MET A 1 1.78 -26.01 13.72
C MET A 1 2.31 -25.88 12.28
N ALA A 2 1.51 -26.12 11.22
CA ALA A 2 1.98 -26.07 9.84
C ALA A 2 2.60 -24.72 9.39
N ASN A 3 1.97 -23.57 9.69
CA ASN A 3 2.47 -22.27 9.20
C ASN A 3 3.85 -21.89 9.75
N LEU A 4 4.12 -22.16 11.03
CA LEU A 4 5.41 -21.82 11.64
C LEU A 4 6.54 -22.66 11.02
N THR A 5 6.34 -23.97 10.89
CA THR A 5 7.29 -24.87 10.23
C THR A 5 7.54 -24.46 8.78
N ALA A 6 6.49 -24.15 8.03
CA ALA A 6 6.60 -23.65 6.66
C ALA A 6 7.43 -22.35 6.60
N ALA A 7 7.18 -21.40 7.50
CA ALA A 7 7.92 -20.14 7.57
C ALA A 7 9.41 -20.36 7.86
N PHE A 8 9.76 -21.29 8.77
CA PHE A 8 11.16 -21.65 9.03
C PHE A 8 11.85 -22.25 7.80
N HIS A 9 11.19 -23.17 7.09
CA HIS A 9 11.76 -23.74 5.86
C HIS A 9 12.00 -22.68 4.79
N VAL A 10 11.07 -21.73 4.62
CA VAL A 10 11.24 -20.62 3.68
C VAL A 10 12.36 -19.69 4.11
N ALA A 11 12.46 -19.37 5.40
CA ALA A 11 13.52 -18.51 5.93
C ALA A 11 14.92 -19.10 5.76
N ALA A 12 15.06 -20.43 5.87
CA ALA A 12 16.32 -21.16 5.69
C ALA A 12 16.63 -21.54 4.23
N HIS A 13 15.75 -21.21 3.28
CA HIS A 13 15.95 -21.57 1.87
C HIS A 13 16.95 -20.63 1.20
N LYS A 14 17.87 -21.16 0.37
CA LYS A 14 18.92 -20.39 -0.33
C LYS A 14 18.39 -19.15 -1.07
N TYR A 15 17.23 -19.27 -1.72
CA TYR A 15 16.58 -18.14 -2.38
C TYR A 15 16.36 -16.93 -1.45
N LYS A 16 16.07 -17.17 -0.16
CA LYS A 16 15.87 -16.09 0.82
C LYS A 16 17.16 -15.39 1.22
N GLU A 17 18.29 -16.11 1.18
CA GLU A 17 19.63 -15.55 1.36
C GLU A 17 20.00 -14.62 0.20
N GLU A 18 19.69 -15.05 -1.03
CA GLU A 18 19.95 -14.29 -2.25
C GLU A 18 18.96 -13.11 -2.43
N GLN A 19 17.72 -13.26 -1.95
CA GLN A 19 16.66 -12.27 -2.06
C GLN A 19 16.11 -11.86 -0.68
N PRO A 20 16.68 -10.80 -0.05
CA PRO A 20 16.38 -10.43 1.33
C PRO A 20 15.00 -9.77 1.54
N GLY A 21 14.15 -9.67 0.51
CA GLY A 21 12.82 -9.04 0.63
C GLY A 21 11.85 -9.70 1.62
N LEU A 22 10.80 -8.96 1.98
CA LEU A 22 9.82 -9.37 2.99
C LEU A 22 8.73 -10.26 2.38
N LEU A 23 8.46 -11.38 3.06
CA LEU A 23 7.50 -12.40 2.65
C LEU A 23 6.53 -12.73 3.77
N VAL A 24 5.34 -13.20 3.39
CA VAL A 24 4.35 -13.80 4.30
C VAL A 24 4.17 -15.25 3.89
N VAL A 25 4.37 -16.17 4.84
CA VAL A 25 4.18 -17.60 4.64
C VAL A 25 2.99 -18.07 5.46
N VAL A 26 1.97 -18.56 4.76
CA VAL A 26 0.70 -18.93 5.38
C VAL A 26 -0.04 -19.90 4.48
N ASN A 27 -0.68 -20.93 5.05
CA ASN A 27 -1.43 -21.95 4.30
C ASN A 27 -0.61 -22.61 3.18
N ASN A 28 0.68 -22.86 3.45
CA ASN A 28 1.64 -23.41 2.49
C ASN A 28 1.85 -22.54 1.23
N GLU A 29 1.37 -21.31 1.23
CA GLU A 29 1.60 -20.31 0.17
C GLU A 29 2.65 -19.29 0.66
N ILE A 30 3.48 -18.81 -0.26
CA ILE A 30 4.49 -17.78 -0.03
C ILE A 30 4.05 -16.54 -0.78
N HIS A 31 3.83 -15.44 -0.08
CA HIS A 31 3.33 -14.20 -0.65
C HIS A 31 4.30 -13.05 -0.48
N LEU A 32 4.27 -12.11 -1.42
CA LEU A 32 4.83 -10.78 -1.21
C LEU A 32 3.99 -10.03 -0.17
N LEU A 33 4.67 -9.41 0.80
CA LEU A 33 4.04 -8.64 1.87
C LEU A 33 3.10 -7.55 1.34
N ILE A 34 3.46 -6.89 0.24
CA ILE A 34 2.70 -5.76 -0.29
C ILE A 34 1.42 -6.16 -1.04
N HIS A 35 1.35 -7.39 -1.56
CA HIS A 35 0.19 -7.89 -2.31
C HIS A 35 -0.72 -8.80 -1.47
N VAL A 36 -0.26 -9.29 -0.31
CA VAL A 36 -1.08 -10.15 0.54
C VAL A 36 -2.04 -9.34 1.39
N LYS A 37 -3.30 -9.77 1.45
CA LYS A 37 -4.31 -9.22 2.36
C LYS A 37 -5.21 -10.31 2.90
N MET A 38 -5.84 -10.00 4.04
CA MET A 38 -6.87 -10.83 4.64
C MET A 38 -8.20 -10.63 3.88
N THR A 39 -8.77 -11.70 3.31
CA THR A 39 -9.99 -11.67 2.49
C THR A 39 -11.25 -12.04 3.27
N HIS A 40 -11.09 -12.61 4.45
CA HIS A 40 -12.16 -13.10 5.31
C HIS A 40 -11.80 -12.96 6.79
N VAL A 41 -12.77 -12.63 7.63
CA VAL A 41 -12.53 -12.33 9.06
C VAL A 41 -12.32 -13.57 9.93
N SER A 42 -12.73 -14.76 9.48
CA SER A 42 -12.74 -15.97 10.32
C SER A 42 -12.21 -17.25 9.68
N THR A 43 -11.91 -17.26 8.37
CA THR A 43 -11.42 -18.49 7.73
C THR A 43 -9.90 -18.53 7.79
N LEU A 44 -9.34 -19.72 7.94
CA LEU A 44 -7.89 -19.90 7.97
C LEU A 44 -7.25 -19.57 6.62
N ASN A 45 -7.94 -19.87 5.50
CA ASN A 45 -7.48 -19.58 4.13
C ASN A 45 -7.78 -18.14 3.66
N THR A 46 -7.54 -17.16 4.54
CA THR A 46 -7.92 -15.76 4.33
C THR A 46 -6.80 -14.88 3.75
N SER A 47 -5.54 -15.24 3.96
CA SER A 47 -4.43 -14.46 3.40
C SER A 47 -4.28 -14.81 1.92
N LYS A 48 -4.54 -13.84 1.04
CA LYS A 48 -4.47 -14.01 -0.41
C LYS A 48 -3.79 -12.84 -1.09
N SER A 49 -3.19 -13.11 -2.24
CA SER A 49 -2.62 -12.11 -3.14
C SER A 49 -3.42 -12.04 -4.43
N PRO A 50 -4.62 -11.42 -4.43
CA PRO A 50 -5.54 -11.48 -5.56
C PRO A 50 -4.99 -10.83 -6.85
N ASN A 51 -4.08 -9.86 -6.72
CA ASN A 51 -3.51 -9.16 -7.88
C ASN A 51 -2.25 -9.84 -8.47
N LEU A 52 -1.54 -10.70 -7.73
CA LEU A 52 -0.23 -11.27 -8.15
C LEU A 52 -0.10 -12.80 -7.95
N ALA A 53 -1.09 -13.45 -7.34
CA ALA A 53 -0.99 -14.81 -6.82
C ALA A 53 0.17 -15.01 -5.82
N PRO A 54 0.26 -16.16 -5.12
CA PRO A 54 1.46 -16.51 -4.34
C PRO A 54 2.71 -16.57 -5.24
N ILE A 55 3.86 -16.17 -4.73
CA ILE A 55 5.14 -16.28 -5.45
C ILE A 55 5.79 -17.66 -5.31
N GLY A 56 5.26 -18.50 -4.42
CA GLY A 56 5.77 -19.82 -4.14
C GLY A 56 4.87 -20.61 -3.22
N GLN A 57 5.28 -21.83 -2.92
CA GLN A 57 4.56 -22.76 -2.07
C GLN A 57 5.50 -23.65 -1.25
N VAL A 58 4.97 -24.22 -0.17
CA VAL A 58 5.65 -25.18 0.69
C VAL A 58 4.91 -26.51 0.63
N GLY A 59 5.50 -27.49 -0.05
CA GLY A 59 4.94 -28.84 -0.22
C GLY A 59 5.65 -29.88 0.64
N SER A 60 5.24 -31.15 0.48
CA SER A 60 5.95 -32.30 1.04
C SER A 60 7.35 -32.48 0.44
N ASP A 61 7.57 -31.94 -0.76
CA ASP A 61 8.83 -31.91 -1.50
C ASP A 61 9.69 -30.67 -1.19
N GLY A 62 9.28 -29.84 -0.23
CA GLY A 62 10.03 -28.69 0.24
C GLY A 62 9.49 -27.34 -0.26
N VAL A 63 10.37 -26.33 -0.26
CA VAL A 63 10.04 -24.95 -0.63
C VAL A 63 10.24 -24.78 -2.14
N LYS A 64 9.24 -24.23 -2.83
CA LYS A 64 9.30 -23.94 -4.26
C LYS A 64 8.87 -22.51 -4.54
N PHE A 65 9.77 -21.71 -5.09
CA PHE A 65 9.44 -20.41 -5.67
C PHE A 65 9.01 -20.62 -7.13
N LEU A 66 7.87 -20.04 -7.49
CA LEU A 66 7.20 -20.22 -8.79
C LEU A 66 7.38 -18.99 -9.71
N GLN A 67 7.63 -17.83 -9.12
CA GLN A 67 7.87 -16.58 -9.83
C GLN A 67 8.88 -15.72 -9.06
N GLU A 68 9.67 -14.95 -9.80
CA GLU A 68 10.57 -13.95 -9.23
C GLU A 68 9.92 -12.57 -9.31
N PRO A 69 9.57 -11.97 -8.16
CA PRO A 69 8.92 -10.68 -8.15
C PRO A 69 9.92 -9.53 -8.28
N LYS A 70 9.41 -8.36 -8.61
CA LYS A 70 10.20 -7.13 -8.48
C LYS A 70 10.40 -6.81 -6.99
N TRP A 71 11.64 -6.86 -6.55
CA TRP A 71 11.97 -6.58 -5.16
C TRP A 71 12.14 -5.09 -4.89
N THR A 72 11.72 -4.66 -3.71
CA THR A 72 11.81 -3.27 -3.23
C THR A 72 12.66 -3.12 -1.96
N TYR A 73 13.46 -4.14 -1.61
CA TYR A 73 14.31 -4.09 -0.43
C TYR A 73 15.47 -3.09 -0.54
N ASP A 74 15.85 -2.70 -1.76
CA ASP A 74 16.85 -1.66 -2.04
C ASP A 74 16.19 -0.29 -2.28
N SER A 75 15.13 0.01 -1.53
CA SER A 75 14.43 1.29 -1.64
C SER A 75 15.26 2.44 -1.09
N GLU A 76 15.06 3.65 -1.63
CA GLU A 76 15.72 4.89 -1.19
C GLU A 76 15.35 5.40 0.22
N PHE A 77 14.57 4.65 1.01
CA PHE A 77 14.12 5.07 2.33
C PHE A 77 15.18 4.84 3.41
N ASP A 78 15.68 5.92 4.01
CA ASP A 78 16.57 5.86 5.17
C ASP A 78 15.76 5.58 6.45
N ARG A 79 16.22 4.62 7.26
CA ARG A 79 15.63 4.30 8.58
C ARG A 79 15.64 5.51 9.52
N LYS A 80 16.56 6.46 9.36
CA LYS A 80 16.60 7.71 10.15
C LYS A 80 15.37 8.58 9.93
N ALA A 81 14.67 8.43 8.79
CA ALA A 81 13.41 9.11 8.52
C ALA A 81 12.31 8.71 9.53
N LEU A 82 12.43 7.57 10.22
CA LEU A 82 11.46 7.11 11.22
C LEU A 82 11.48 7.90 12.54
N LEU A 83 12.47 8.76 12.78
CA LEU A 83 12.56 9.55 14.01
C LEU A 83 11.43 10.60 14.12
N ILE A 84 10.95 11.11 12.99
CA ILE A 84 9.82 12.03 12.91
C ILE A 84 8.94 11.57 11.75
N PHE A 85 7.94 10.75 12.03
CA PHE A 85 7.00 10.28 11.02
C PHE A 85 5.89 11.34 10.81
N PRO A 86 5.75 11.95 9.62
CA PRO A 86 4.76 12.98 9.36
C PRO A 86 3.33 12.49 9.58
N TYR A 87 2.44 13.40 9.93
CA TYR A 87 1.04 13.03 10.11
C TYR A 87 0.38 12.71 8.76
N VAL A 88 0.15 11.42 8.53
CA VAL A 88 -0.57 10.88 7.37
C VAL A 88 -1.70 10.01 7.86
N ASP A 89 -2.91 10.27 7.35
CA ASP A 89 -4.13 9.56 7.75
C ASP A 89 -4.87 8.94 6.56
N ILE A 90 -5.76 7.99 6.85
CA ILE A 90 -6.62 7.31 5.87
C ILE A 90 -8.06 7.74 6.11
N LEU A 91 -8.75 8.20 5.05
CA LEU A 91 -10.18 8.45 5.09
C LEU A 91 -10.90 7.69 4.00
N ILE A 92 -12.14 7.28 4.28
CA ILE A 92 -12.94 6.46 3.37
C ILE A 92 -13.92 7.35 2.62
N SER A 93 -14.05 7.15 1.31
CA SER A 93 -15.11 7.70 0.48
C SER A 93 -16.34 6.79 0.55
N TYR A 94 -17.50 7.36 0.83
CA TYR A 94 -18.77 6.65 0.86
C TYR A 94 -19.92 7.61 0.50
N CYS A 95 -21.12 7.07 0.28
CA CYS A 95 -22.28 7.90 -0.01
C CYS A 95 -22.56 8.88 1.13
N GLY A 96 -22.54 10.18 0.83
CA GLY A 96 -22.73 11.24 1.83
C GLY A 96 -21.47 11.63 2.60
N ALA A 97 -20.29 11.08 2.28
CA ALA A 97 -19.04 11.60 2.82
C ALA A 97 -18.82 13.05 2.36
N ASP A 98 -18.34 13.91 3.26
CA ASP A 98 -18.16 15.34 3.01
C ASP A 98 -16.74 15.83 3.34
N GLU A 99 -16.51 17.15 3.29
CA GLU A 99 -15.21 17.75 3.58
C GLU A 99 -14.81 17.76 5.07
N THR A 100 -15.72 17.44 6.01
CA THR A 100 -15.51 17.67 7.45
C THR A 100 -14.25 17.01 7.99
N LEU A 101 -14.04 15.73 7.66
CA LEU A 101 -12.85 15.00 8.09
C LEU A 101 -11.58 15.49 7.39
N ILE A 102 -11.69 15.90 6.13
CA ILE A 102 -10.55 16.45 5.38
C ILE A 102 -10.10 17.76 6.02
N ASP A 103 -11.03 18.67 6.29
CA ASP A 103 -10.74 19.95 6.93
C ASP A 103 -10.14 19.77 8.33
N PHE A 104 -10.66 18.81 9.11
CA PHE A 104 -10.11 18.47 10.42
C PHE A 104 -8.66 17.97 10.32
N LEU A 105 -8.36 17.05 9.41
CA LEU A 105 -7.00 16.51 9.22
C LEU A 105 -6.03 17.62 8.80
N VAL A 106 -6.42 18.45 7.85
CA VAL A 106 -5.62 19.60 7.39
C VAL A 106 -5.39 20.59 8.52
N GLY A 107 -6.43 20.94 9.28
CA GLY A 107 -6.34 21.83 10.44
C GLY A 107 -5.46 21.28 11.57
N SER A 108 -5.40 19.96 11.69
CA SER A 108 -4.53 19.23 12.64
C SER A 108 -3.09 19.06 12.15
N GLY A 109 -2.75 19.58 10.96
CA GLY A 109 -1.39 19.58 10.44
C GLY A 109 -1.01 18.33 9.64
N ALA A 110 -1.97 17.56 9.14
CA ALA A 110 -1.71 16.44 8.24
C ALA A 110 -0.87 16.90 7.02
N LYS A 111 0.13 16.10 6.66
CA LYS A 111 1.00 16.31 5.49
C LYS A 111 0.64 15.38 4.33
N GLY A 112 -0.09 14.32 4.62
CA GLY A 112 -0.60 13.39 3.64
C GLY A 112 -1.98 12.89 4.00
N ILE A 113 -2.79 12.62 2.98
CA ILE A 113 -4.10 12.00 3.08
C ILE A 113 -4.14 10.84 2.11
N VAL A 114 -4.54 9.67 2.59
CA VAL A 114 -4.89 8.54 1.74
C VAL A 114 -6.40 8.41 1.72
N LEU A 115 -6.99 8.65 0.55
CA LEU A 115 -8.41 8.43 0.32
C LEU A 115 -8.62 6.98 -0.11
N GLU A 116 -9.24 6.17 0.74
CA GLU A 116 -9.79 4.88 0.35
C GLU A 116 -11.10 5.09 -0.40
N TRP A 117 -11.07 4.83 -1.69
CA TRP A 117 -12.18 5.06 -2.60
C TRP A 117 -13.13 3.86 -2.67
N PHE A 118 -14.40 4.14 -2.98
CA PHE A 118 -15.46 3.14 -3.20
C PHE A 118 -15.73 2.94 -4.71
N PRO A 119 -15.31 1.81 -5.31
CA PRO A 119 -15.53 1.52 -6.73
C PRO A 119 -17.01 1.22 -7.06
N PRO A 120 -17.50 1.49 -8.28
CA PRO A 120 -16.85 2.19 -9.39
C PRO A 120 -17.06 3.73 -9.35
N GLY A 121 -17.50 4.27 -8.22
CA GLY A 121 -17.93 5.68 -8.09
C GLY A 121 -16.79 6.70 -8.23
N LEU A 122 -16.99 7.96 -7.86
CA LEU A 122 -15.88 8.88 -7.60
C LEU A 122 -16.00 9.38 -6.16
N ARG A 123 -15.04 10.21 -5.75
CA ARG A 123 -15.19 11.09 -4.60
C ARG A 123 -16.51 11.84 -4.68
N THR A 124 -17.13 12.09 -3.54
CA THR A 124 -18.30 12.99 -3.50
C THR A 124 -17.88 14.42 -3.90
N PRO A 125 -18.76 15.25 -4.46
CA PRO A 125 -18.44 16.65 -4.77
C PRO A 125 -17.90 17.43 -3.56
N GLN A 126 -18.42 17.13 -2.37
CA GLN A 126 -17.99 17.70 -1.09
C GLN A 126 -16.56 17.27 -0.73
N GLN A 127 -16.24 15.99 -0.86
CA GLN A 127 -14.86 15.52 -0.68
C GLN A 127 -13.91 16.13 -1.71
N ILE A 128 -14.32 16.27 -2.99
CA ILE A 128 -13.49 16.93 -4.01
C ILE A 128 -13.15 18.36 -3.57
N LYS A 129 -14.15 19.12 -3.08
CA LYS A 129 -13.93 20.48 -2.57
C LYS A 129 -12.92 20.49 -1.41
N GLY A 130 -13.08 19.61 -0.42
CA GLY A 130 -12.14 19.49 0.69
C GLY A 130 -10.72 19.10 0.25
N LEU A 131 -10.59 18.14 -0.67
CA LEU A 131 -9.30 17.67 -1.18
C LEU A 131 -8.57 18.75 -1.99
N VAL A 132 -9.28 19.52 -2.82
CA VAL A 132 -8.67 20.65 -3.56
C VAL A 132 -8.10 21.68 -2.59
N ILE A 133 -8.82 21.98 -1.49
CA ILE A 133 -8.33 22.88 -0.44
C ILE A 133 -7.11 22.27 0.26
N ALA A 134 -7.13 20.98 0.60
CA ALA A 134 -6.01 20.28 1.21
C ALA A 134 -4.75 20.35 0.33
N ILE A 135 -4.89 20.07 -0.97
CA ILE A 135 -3.79 20.11 -1.95
C ILE A 135 -3.24 21.54 -2.08
N SER A 136 -4.10 22.56 -2.12
CA SER A 136 -3.66 23.97 -2.12
C SER A 136 -2.85 24.36 -0.87
N LYS A 137 -2.94 23.58 0.21
CA LYS A 137 -2.17 23.72 1.46
C LYS A 137 -0.96 22.79 1.53
N ASN A 138 -0.54 22.23 0.40
CA ASN A 138 0.57 21.29 0.25
C ASN A 138 0.38 19.98 1.01
N VAL A 139 -0.87 19.50 1.15
CA VAL A 139 -1.15 18.14 1.63
C VAL A 139 -1.17 17.20 0.44
N ILE A 140 -0.34 16.16 0.48
CA ILE A 140 -0.29 15.17 -0.60
C ILE A 140 -1.48 14.22 -0.48
N VAL A 141 -2.19 14.00 -1.58
CA VAL A 141 -3.36 13.11 -1.61
C VAL A 141 -3.07 11.89 -2.47
N ILE A 142 -3.20 10.69 -1.91
CA ILE A 142 -3.18 9.42 -2.63
C ILE A 142 -4.58 8.81 -2.62
N GLN A 143 -5.11 8.43 -3.78
CA GLN A 143 -6.32 7.63 -3.89
C GLN A 143 -5.97 6.13 -3.99
N ALA A 144 -6.46 5.33 -3.05
CA ALA A 144 -6.26 3.88 -2.97
C ALA A 144 -7.61 3.15 -2.90
N ALA A 145 -7.61 1.83 -3.05
CA ALA A 145 -8.80 1.00 -2.90
C ALA A 145 -8.52 -0.20 -1.98
N SER A 146 -9.55 -0.67 -1.28
CA SER A 146 -9.51 -1.94 -0.53
C SER A 146 -9.93 -3.15 -1.36
N ALA A 147 -10.62 -2.90 -2.49
CA ALA A 147 -11.00 -3.91 -3.47
C ALA A 147 -9.78 -4.47 -4.24
N ASP A 148 -10.00 -5.52 -5.02
CA ASP A 148 -9.02 -6.06 -5.95
C ASP A 148 -8.98 -5.22 -7.23
N GLY A 149 -7.83 -5.17 -7.89
CA GLY A 149 -7.61 -4.36 -9.09
C GLY A 149 -6.78 -3.09 -8.86
N GLU A 150 -6.57 -2.37 -9.97
CA GLU A 150 -5.71 -1.19 -10.03
C GLU A 150 -6.53 0.10 -9.90
N VAL A 151 -6.10 1.02 -9.04
CA VAL A 151 -6.49 2.43 -9.13
C VAL A 151 -5.67 3.07 -10.24
N ILE A 152 -6.29 3.24 -11.41
CA ILE A 152 -5.65 3.78 -12.60
C ILE A 152 -5.50 5.30 -12.49
N ASN A 153 -4.34 5.82 -12.88
CA ASN A 153 -4.10 7.26 -13.02
C ASN A 153 -4.93 7.84 -14.18
N SER A 154 -6.12 8.34 -13.88
CA SER A 154 -7.06 8.91 -14.86
C SER A 154 -6.87 10.42 -15.06
N ALA A 155 -7.51 10.98 -16.09
CA ALA A 155 -7.50 12.43 -16.33
C ALA A 155 -8.06 13.25 -15.15
N ASP A 156 -8.98 12.68 -14.37
CA ASP A 156 -9.51 13.33 -13.15
C ASP A 156 -8.45 13.44 -12.05
N HIS A 157 -7.63 12.40 -11.87
CA HIS A 157 -6.50 12.39 -10.94
C HIS A 157 -5.48 13.47 -11.31
N GLN A 158 -5.09 13.51 -12.58
CA GLN A 158 -4.14 14.49 -13.10
C GLN A 158 -4.66 15.92 -12.96
N LYS A 159 -5.95 16.14 -13.24
CA LYS A 159 -6.59 17.46 -13.13
C LYS A 159 -6.61 17.98 -11.69
N LEU A 160 -6.78 17.09 -10.72
CA LEU A 160 -6.90 17.44 -9.30
C LEU A 160 -5.60 17.29 -8.51
N ASP A 161 -4.52 16.85 -9.15
CA ASP A 161 -3.24 16.53 -8.51
C ASP A 161 -3.36 15.46 -7.40
N ILE A 162 -4.16 14.44 -7.67
CA ILE A 162 -4.33 13.28 -6.79
C ILE A 162 -3.51 12.13 -7.36
N ILE A 163 -2.69 11.49 -6.53
CA ILE A 163 -1.85 10.37 -6.93
C ILE A 163 -2.66 9.07 -6.88
N ALA A 164 -2.65 8.30 -7.96
CA ALA A 164 -3.28 6.98 -8.00
C ALA A 164 -2.37 5.91 -7.37
N ALA A 165 -2.90 5.11 -6.44
CA ALA A 165 -2.11 4.11 -5.70
C ALA A 165 -1.76 2.84 -6.48
N GLY A 166 -2.31 2.65 -7.69
CA GLY A 166 -2.21 1.40 -8.43
C GLY A 166 -2.81 0.24 -7.65
N PHE A 167 -2.02 -0.80 -7.39
CA PHE A 167 -2.43 -1.98 -6.63
C PHE A 167 -2.27 -1.86 -5.11
N LEU A 168 -1.75 -0.74 -4.61
CA LEU A 168 -1.53 -0.56 -3.18
C LEU A 168 -2.87 -0.38 -2.45
N THR A 169 -3.01 -1.11 -1.34
CA THR A 169 -4.09 -0.85 -0.38
C THR A 169 -3.87 0.50 0.30
N SER A 170 -4.93 1.09 0.85
CA SER A 170 -4.86 2.32 1.63
C SER A 170 -3.81 2.26 2.76
N LYS A 171 -3.68 1.10 3.41
CA LYS A 171 -2.70 0.86 4.48
C LYS A 171 -1.26 0.95 3.96
N TRP A 172 -0.97 0.31 2.83
CA TRP A 172 0.36 0.35 2.22
C TRP A 172 0.68 1.73 1.64
N ALA A 173 -0.29 2.37 0.97
CA ALA A 173 -0.15 3.73 0.47
C ALA A 173 0.15 4.72 1.61
N ARG A 174 -0.48 4.58 2.78
CA ARG A 174 -0.24 5.44 3.94
C ARG A 174 1.16 5.26 4.52
N ILE A 175 1.64 4.02 4.63
CA ILE A 175 3.00 3.73 5.07
C ILE A 175 4.00 4.33 4.08
N LEU A 176 3.81 4.09 2.78
CA LEU A 176 4.69 4.60 1.73
C LEU A 176 4.75 6.13 1.70
N LEU A 177 3.59 6.79 1.80
CA LEU A 177 3.50 8.25 1.84
C LEU A 177 4.19 8.83 3.07
N GLY A 178 4.04 8.20 4.22
CA GLY A 178 4.74 8.65 5.43
C GLY A 178 6.25 8.51 5.31
N PHE A 179 6.76 7.41 4.73
CA PHE A 179 8.19 7.27 4.43
C PHE A 179 8.70 8.30 3.41
N TYR A 180 7.91 8.59 2.38
CA TYR A 180 8.22 9.64 1.41
C TYR A 180 8.33 11.01 2.07
N LEU A 181 7.31 11.41 2.84
CA LEU A 181 7.28 12.72 3.50
C LEU A 181 8.35 12.85 4.59
N ALA A 182 8.75 11.74 5.21
CA ALA A 182 9.83 11.71 6.20
C ALA A 182 11.21 11.82 5.55
N ASN A 183 11.32 11.46 4.26
CA ASN A 183 12.58 11.46 3.53
C ASN A 183 12.79 12.80 2.80
N ILE A 184 13.46 13.73 3.49
CA ILE A 184 13.89 15.03 2.93
C ILE A 184 14.85 14.92 1.73
N PHE A 185 15.32 13.72 1.38
CA PHE A 185 16.20 13.46 0.24
C PHE A 185 15.54 12.64 -0.88
N ALA A 186 14.21 12.47 -0.86
CA ALA A 186 13.51 11.85 -1.97
C ALA A 186 13.83 12.59 -3.27
N LYS A 187 14.55 11.91 -4.19
CA LYS A 187 14.96 12.47 -5.49
C LYS A 187 13.85 12.34 -6.54
N GLU A 188 12.93 11.42 -6.31
CA GLU A 188 11.83 11.10 -7.18
C GLU A 188 10.51 11.57 -6.59
N ASP A 189 9.59 11.93 -7.47
CA ASP A 189 8.22 12.25 -7.08
C ASP A 189 7.50 11.01 -6.52
N ILE A 190 6.59 11.22 -5.57
CA ILE A 190 5.81 10.18 -4.92
C ILE A 190 5.06 9.30 -5.92
N ALA A 191 4.60 9.84 -7.05
CA ALA A 191 3.95 9.04 -8.10
C ALA A 191 4.91 8.00 -8.73
N ALA A 192 6.19 8.35 -8.92
CA ALA A 192 7.20 7.42 -9.42
C ALA A 192 7.56 6.36 -8.38
N ILE A 193 7.62 6.77 -7.11
CA ILE A 193 7.82 5.86 -5.99
C ILE A 193 6.68 4.86 -5.91
N VAL A 194 5.41 5.29 -5.93
CA VAL A 194 4.24 4.40 -5.94
C VAL A 194 4.35 3.35 -7.05
N LYS A 195 4.75 3.75 -8.26
CA LYS A 195 4.95 2.84 -9.39
C LYS A 195 6.06 1.81 -9.18
N LYS A 196 7.07 2.08 -8.33
CA LYS A 196 8.09 1.08 -7.99
C LYS A 196 7.54 -0.08 -7.17
N PHE A 197 6.46 0.15 -6.43
CA PHE A 197 5.81 -0.80 -5.53
C PHE A 197 4.56 -1.48 -6.14
N GLN A 198 4.31 -1.30 -7.44
CA GLN A 198 3.33 -2.03 -8.24
C GLN A 198 3.96 -3.31 -8.80
#